data_AF-B5Y488-F1
#
_entry.id   AF-B5Y488-F1
#
_cell.length_a   1.000
_cell.length_b   1.000
_cell.length_c   1.000
_cell.angle_alpha   90.00
_cell.angle_beta   90.00
_cell.angle_gamma   90.00
#
_symmetry.space_group_name_H-M   'P 1'
#
loop_
_entity.id
_entity.type
_entity.pdbx_description
1 polymer ?
#
loop_
_entity_poly.entity_id
_entity_poly.type
_entity_poly.pdbx_seq_one_letter_code
_entity_poly.pdbx_strand_id
1 'polypeptide(L)'
;MFYGIRSSITFALLAHLSSASGRTFTDDLGVTHKITGKPKFVTYALTAVALQHLGLGTDQLVGTYGERAVAGSDIDFTKLTEESSFPADPNPEEQEFLSSVTNLSPGCGAEFCQEFDIEGFRALKPDFIIMHGYRQAVWGLDDRVTEIEAAIGKPIIYIDISLEGPECKEGSGEDRCYGKSLIEVIAQYEVLAVALGIDIPASVDEDRRRLCQASANFQEIARDAHLRGVRALAAYFSPPEGGDFGTLNYFANPPDDLVLRMLEELGLPLLHVSCNSPGEEGCDSGYFWESISTQEFFNN
;
A
#
# COMPACT_ATOMS: atom_id res chain seq x y z
N MET A 1 9.83 5.18 -36.31
CA MET A 1 8.50 4.95 -36.90
C MET A 1 7.59 4.58 -35.73
N PHE A 2 7.02 5.58 -35.06
CA PHE A 2 6.29 5.41 -33.80
C PHE A 2 4.82 5.11 -34.11
N TYR A 3 4.39 3.89 -33.80
CA TYR A 3 2.97 3.54 -33.78
C TYR A 3 2.38 4.04 -32.46
N GLY A 4 1.61 5.13 -32.54
CA GLY A 4 0.83 5.66 -31.43
C GLY A 4 -0.47 4.86 -31.28
N ILE A 5 -0.59 4.09 -30.21
CA ILE A 5 -1.86 3.52 -29.76
C ILE A 5 -2.43 4.50 -28.74
N ARG A 6 -3.37 5.35 -29.19
CA ARG A 6 -4.21 6.14 -28.30
C ARG A 6 -5.27 5.22 -27.70
N SER A 7 -5.02 4.69 -26.51
CA SER A 7 -6.08 4.03 -25.73
C SER A 7 -6.97 5.14 -25.14
N SER A 8 -8.19 5.25 -25.65
CA SER A 8 -9.19 6.20 -25.13
C SER A 8 -9.91 5.53 -23.97
N ILE A 9 -9.52 5.85 -22.73
CA ILE A 9 -10.25 5.43 -21.54
C ILE A 9 -11.57 6.21 -21.51
N THR A 10 -12.66 5.48 -21.74
CA THR A 10 -14.02 6.04 -21.67
C THR A 10 -14.53 5.84 -20.25
N PHE A 11 -14.55 6.91 -19.45
CA PHE A 11 -15.26 6.91 -18.16
C PHE A 11 -16.76 6.97 -18.41
N ALA A 12 -17.45 5.84 -18.22
CA ALA A 12 -18.90 5.80 -18.22
C ALA A 12 -19.42 6.31 -16.86
N LEU A 13 -20.06 7.48 -16.88
CA LEU A 13 -20.85 8.00 -15.76
C LEU A 13 -22.09 7.11 -15.57
N LEU A 14 -22.22 6.44 -14.42
CA LEU A 14 -23.48 5.82 -13.99
C LEU A 14 -23.93 6.45 -12.67
N ALA A 15 -24.92 7.33 -12.77
CA ALA A 15 -25.63 7.87 -11.63
C ALA A 15 -26.66 6.86 -11.06
N HIS A 16 -26.87 6.99 -9.76
CA HIS A 16 -27.45 6.04 -8.81
C HIS A 16 -28.83 5.43 -9.13
N LEU A 17 -28.96 4.17 -8.75
CA LEU A 17 -30.05 3.60 -7.93
C LEU A 17 -29.57 2.21 -7.47
N SER A 18 -29.12 2.04 -6.21
CA SER A 18 -28.83 0.70 -5.69
C SER A 18 -29.85 0.31 -4.62
N SER A 19 -30.97 -0.23 -5.10
CA SER A 19 -31.78 -1.15 -4.32
C SER A 19 -31.13 -2.54 -4.46
N ALA A 20 -30.64 -3.10 -3.34
CA ALA A 20 -30.45 -4.53 -3.06
C ALA A 20 -29.87 -5.46 -4.16
N SER A 21 -29.15 -4.96 -5.16
CA SER A 21 -28.38 -5.79 -6.09
C SER A 21 -27.04 -6.10 -5.43
N GLY A 22 -26.74 -7.39 -5.25
CA GLY A 22 -25.41 -7.79 -4.76
C GLY A 22 -24.32 -7.20 -5.63
N ARG A 23 -23.33 -6.56 -5.01
CA ARG A 23 -22.10 -6.07 -5.63
C ARG A 23 -21.06 -7.19 -5.60
N THR A 24 -20.07 -7.12 -6.46
CA THR A 24 -18.98 -8.09 -6.49
C THR A 24 -17.64 -7.37 -6.48
N PHE A 25 -16.66 -7.99 -5.84
CA PHE A 25 -15.27 -7.57 -5.86
C PHE A 25 -14.41 -8.80 -6.16
N THR A 26 -13.51 -8.70 -7.15
CA THR A 26 -12.52 -9.74 -7.42
C THR A 26 -11.20 -9.27 -6.85
N ASP A 27 -10.65 -10.06 -5.94
CA ASP A 27 -9.41 -9.74 -5.23
C ASP A 27 -8.17 -10.18 -6.04
N ASP A 28 -6.97 -9.91 -5.53
CA ASP A 28 -5.74 -10.18 -6.28
C ASP A 28 -5.34 -11.65 -6.33
N LEU A 29 -6.02 -12.52 -5.57
CA LEU A 29 -5.93 -13.98 -5.74
C LEU A 29 -6.93 -14.49 -6.80
N GLY A 30 -7.69 -13.59 -7.43
CA GLY A 30 -8.73 -13.92 -8.39
C GLY A 30 -10.03 -14.44 -7.75
N VAL A 31 -10.16 -14.34 -6.42
CA VAL A 31 -11.36 -14.76 -5.70
C VAL A 31 -12.44 -13.69 -5.85
N THR A 32 -13.62 -14.09 -6.30
CA THR A 32 -14.76 -13.16 -6.45
C THR A 32 -15.68 -13.22 -5.24
N HIS A 33 -15.71 -12.11 -4.51
CA HIS A 33 -16.49 -11.87 -3.31
C HIS A 33 -17.85 -11.27 -3.67
N LYS A 34 -18.93 -11.85 -3.14
CA LYS A 34 -20.29 -11.30 -3.30
C LYS A 34 -20.66 -10.51 -2.05
N ILE A 35 -20.95 -9.23 -2.22
CA ILE A 35 -21.21 -8.29 -1.14
C ILE A 35 -22.63 -7.74 -1.26
N THR A 36 -23.38 -7.78 -0.16
CA THR A 36 -24.76 -7.29 -0.09
C THR A 36 -24.91 -6.28 1.04
N GLY A 37 -25.68 -5.22 0.85
CA GLY A 37 -25.97 -4.23 1.89
C GLY A 37 -24.73 -3.43 2.30
N LYS A 38 -24.51 -3.27 3.60
CA LYS A 38 -23.30 -2.66 4.19
C LYS A 38 -22.68 -3.69 5.15
N PRO A 39 -21.74 -4.54 4.68
CA PRO A 39 -21.13 -5.56 5.52
C PRO A 39 -20.32 -4.93 6.65
N LYS A 40 -20.23 -5.66 7.75
CA LYS A 40 -19.26 -5.41 8.83
C LYS A 40 -17.94 -6.08 8.48
N PHE A 41 -16.82 -5.40 8.66
CA PHE A 41 -15.52 -5.99 8.34
C PHE A 41 -14.41 -5.54 9.26
N VAL A 42 -13.33 -6.32 9.22
CA VAL A 42 -12.05 -6.05 9.87
C VAL A 42 -11.01 -5.83 8.78
N THR A 43 -10.05 -4.92 9.00
CA THR A 43 -8.92 -4.75 8.08
C THR A 43 -7.66 -4.27 8.81
N TYR A 44 -6.54 -4.24 8.09
CA TYR A 44 -5.30 -3.67 8.58
C TYR A 44 -5.49 -2.17 8.93
N ALA A 45 -4.87 -1.69 10.00
CA ALA A 45 -5.15 -0.34 10.51
C ALA A 45 -4.90 0.76 9.47
N LEU A 46 -3.79 0.73 8.72
CA LEU A 46 -3.53 1.75 7.69
C LEU A 46 -4.45 1.59 6.46
N THR A 47 -4.93 0.39 6.18
CA THR A 47 -5.99 0.17 5.17
C THR A 47 -7.31 0.80 5.63
N ALA A 48 -7.63 0.73 6.92
CA ALA A 48 -8.81 1.37 7.48
C ALA A 48 -8.73 2.90 7.32
N VAL A 49 -7.56 3.51 7.56
CA VAL A 49 -7.33 4.93 7.32
C VAL A 49 -7.54 5.28 5.84
N ALA A 50 -6.95 4.51 4.91
CA ALA A 50 -7.15 4.72 3.48
C ALA A 50 -8.64 4.66 3.07
N LEU A 51 -9.40 3.72 3.63
CA LEU A 51 -10.85 3.61 3.39
C LEU A 51 -11.66 4.69 4.10
N GLN A 52 -11.19 5.25 5.22
CA GLN A 52 -11.81 6.39 5.91
C GLN A 52 -11.86 7.62 5.01
N HIS A 53 -10.79 7.89 4.27
CA HIS A 53 -10.76 8.95 3.24
C HIS A 53 -11.77 8.73 2.11
N LEU A 54 -12.20 7.48 1.91
CA LEU A 54 -13.27 7.10 0.99
C LEU A 54 -14.65 7.06 1.65
N GLY A 55 -14.79 7.49 2.90
CA GLY A 55 -16.06 7.58 3.63
C GLY A 55 -16.36 6.41 4.56
N LEU A 56 -15.38 5.53 4.86
CA LEU A 56 -15.58 4.44 5.81
C LEU A 56 -15.92 4.98 7.20
N GLY A 57 -17.04 4.52 7.75
CA GLY A 57 -17.44 4.76 9.13
C GLY A 57 -17.36 3.51 10.02
N THR A 58 -17.61 3.73 11.31
CA THR A 58 -17.66 2.68 12.35
C THR A 58 -18.97 1.87 12.32
N ASP A 59 -19.91 2.22 11.44
CA ASP A 59 -21.09 1.40 11.15
C ASP A 59 -20.73 0.12 10.39
N GLN A 60 -19.62 0.15 9.64
CA GLN A 60 -19.09 -1.00 8.88
C GLN A 60 -17.75 -1.52 9.44
N LEU A 61 -16.83 -0.65 9.86
CA LEU A 61 -15.57 -1.08 10.44
C LEU A 61 -15.79 -1.52 11.90
N VAL A 62 -15.58 -2.81 12.19
CA VAL A 62 -15.78 -3.35 13.55
C VAL A 62 -14.49 -3.64 14.30
N GLY A 63 -13.36 -3.63 13.60
CA GLY A 63 -12.05 -3.77 14.22
C GLY A 63 -10.92 -3.61 13.22
N THR A 64 -9.72 -3.37 13.75
CA THR A 64 -8.48 -3.30 12.99
C THR A 64 -7.44 -4.23 13.57
N TYR A 65 -6.43 -4.57 12.78
CA TYR A 65 -5.28 -5.35 13.22
C TYR A 65 -3.97 -4.78 12.66
N GLY A 66 -2.84 -5.23 13.21
CA GLY A 66 -1.50 -4.90 12.75
C GLY A 66 -0.99 -3.55 13.25
N GLU A 67 0.10 -3.08 12.64
CA GLU A 67 0.72 -1.80 12.98
C GLU A 67 -0.22 -0.63 12.69
N ARG A 68 -0.22 0.35 13.60
CA ARG A 68 -1.08 1.53 13.51
C ARG A 68 -0.34 2.77 12.99
N ALA A 69 0.96 2.66 12.77
CA ALA A 69 1.86 3.69 12.27
C ALA A 69 3.04 3.06 11.54
N VAL A 70 3.82 3.86 10.85
CA VAL A 70 5.01 3.40 10.13
C VAL A 70 6.17 3.06 11.09
N ALA A 71 7.04 2.15 10.67
CA ALA A 71 8.22 1.77 11.44
C ALA A 71 9.09 3.00 11.81
N GLY A 72 9.52 3.05 13.07
CA GLY A 72 10.30 4.17 13.61
C GLY A 72 9.49 5.41 13.97
N SER A 73 8.15 5.36 13.84
CA SER A 73 7.26 6.46 14.21
C SER A 73 7.42 6.93 15.67
N ASP A 74 7.23 8.24 15.87
CA ASP A 74 7.16 8.89 17.18
C ASP A 74 5.73 9.10 17.70
N ILE A 75 4.73 8.49 17.05
CA ILE A 75 3.32 8.63 17.41
C ILE A 75 3.03 8.05 18.81
N ASP A 76 2.21 8.75 19.59
CA ASP A 76 1.71 8.29 20.88
C ASP A 76 0.20 8.06 20.79
N PHE A 77 -0.20 6.80 20.59
CA PHE A 77 -1.62 6.41 20.54
C PHE A 77 -2.38 6.63 21.86
N THR A 78 -1.71 7.00 22.95
CA THR A 78 -2.37 7.42 24.20
C THR A 78 -2.73 8.90 24.21
N LYS A 79 -2.19 9.68 23.27
CA LYS A 79 -2.40 11.13 23.14
C LYS A 79 -2.87 11.49 21.73
N LEU A 80 -4.15 11.21 21.47
CA LEU A 80 -4.80 11.37 20.17
C LEU A 80 -4.84 12.81 19.61
N THR A 81 -4.27 13.79 20.30
CA THR A 81 -4.20 15.20 19.85
C THR A 81 -2.82 15.59 19.31
N GLU A 82 -1.81 14.74 19.45
CA GLU A 82 -0.44 15.01 18.98
C GLU A 82 -0.26 14.45 17.55
N GLU A 83 0.32 15.27 16.67
CA GLU A 83 0.73 14.83 15.32
C GLU A 83 2.10 14.18 15.38
N SER A 84 2.30 13.12 14.60
CA SER A 84 3.62 12.53 14.38
C SER A 84 4.47 13.42 13.48
N SER A 85 5.81 13.31 13.63
CA SER A 85 6.74 13.91 12.67
C SER A 85 6.76 13.17 11.32
N PHE A 86 6.19 11.97 11.22
CA PHE A 86 6.13 11.16 10.02
C PHE A 86 4.85 11.47 9.23
N PRO A 87 4.93 12.01 8.01
CA PRO A 87 3.74 12.39 7.24
C PRO A 87 2.82 11.24 6.83
N ALA A 88 3.33 10.00 6.88
CA ALA A 88 2.57 8.80 6.53
C ALA A 88 1.75 8.25 7.72
N ASP A 89 1.97 8.79 8.93
CA ASP A 89 1.26 8.33 10.10
C ASP A 89 -0.13 8.94 10.22
N PRO A 90 -1.05 8.24 10.93
CA PRO A 90 -2.37 8.76 11.18
C PRO A 90 -2.34 10.12 11.90
N ASN A 91 -3.05 11.08 11.33
CA ASN A 91 -3.33 12.36 11.98
C ASN A 91 -4.30 12.18 13.19
N PRO A 92 -4.50 13.19 14.04
CA PRO A 92 -5.38 13.11 15.21
C PRO A 92 -6.79 12.55 14.95
N GLU A 93 -7.43 12.93 13.84
CA GLU A 93 -8.77 12.45 13.47
C GLU A 93 -8.74 10.95 13.11
N GLU A 94 -7.71 10.53 12.39
CA GLU A 94 -7.50 9.13 12.00
C GLU A 94 -7.12 8.26 13.22
N GLN A 95 -6.34 8.81 14.15
CA GLN A 95 -6.03 8.15 15.43
C GLN A 95 -7.29 7.96 16.28
N GLU A 96 -8.17 8.96 16.35
CA GLU A 96 -9.47 8.85 17.03
C GLU A 96 -10.35 7.79 16.36
N PHE A 97 -10.43 7.80 15.03
CA PHE A 97 -11.15 6.79 14.27
C PHE A 97 -10.65 5.37 14.55
N LEU A 98 -9.34 5.13 14.46
CA LEU A 98 -8.75 3.82 14.77
C LEU A 98 -8.98 3.40 16.24
N SER A 99 -9.01 4.36 17.17
CA SER A 99 -9.25 4.09 18.59
C SER A 99 -10.72 3.83 18.92
N SER A 100 -11.64 4.15 17.99
CA SER A 100 -13.08 3.95 18.17
C SER A 100 -13.57 2.53 17.82
N VAL A 101 -12.70 1.69 17.26
CA VAL A 101 -12.97 0.30 16.89
C VAL A 101 -12.07 -0.66 17.66
N THR A 102 -12.43 -1.95 17.69
CA THR A 102 -11.66 -2.96 18.41
C THR A 102 -10.28 -3.16 17.77
N ASN A 103 -9.22 -2.96 18.55
CA ASN A 103 -7.88 -3.35 18.14
C ASN A 103 -7.67 -4.85 18.42
N LEU A 104 -7.50 -5.64 17.36
CA LEU A 104 -7.21 -7.08 17.41
C LEU A 104 -5.72 -7.37 17.57
N SER A 105 -4.89 -6.33 17.69
CA SER A 105 -3.46 -6.46 17.93
C SER A 105 -2.99 -5.41 18.95
N PRO A 106 -3.49 -5.46 20.21
CA PRO A 106 -3.18 -4.46 21.23
C PRO A 106 -1.69 -4.32 21.58
N GLY A 107 -0.87 -5.33 21.35
CA GLY A 107 0.59 -5.22 21.51
C GLY A 107 1.32 -4.61 20.30
N CYS A 108 0.66 -4.38 19.17
CA CYS A 108 1.26 -3.71 18.02
C CYS A 108 1.34 -2.19 18.23
N GLY A 109 2.54 -1.64 18.03
CA GLY A 109 2.80 -0.21 17.96
C GLY A 109 3.15 0.21 16.53
N ALA A 110 4.27 0.92 16.40
CA ALA A 110 4.86 1.32 15.13
C ALA A 110 5.78 0.25 14.51
N GLU A 111 6.22 -0.73 15.29
CA GLU A 111 7.15 -1.78 14.84
C GLU A 111 6.44 -2.95 14.16
N PHE A 112 7.19 -3.70 13.34
CA PHE A 112 6.68 -4.90 12.67
C PHE A 112 6.00 -5.84 13.67
N CYS A 113 4.79 -6.26 13.33
CA CYS A 113 3.91 -6.96 14.26
C CYS A 113 3.09 -8.06 13.58
N GLN A 114 3.07 -9.23 14.23
CA GLN A 114 2.33 -10.42 13.78
C GLN A 114 1.21 -10.81 14.76
N GLU A 115 0.88 -9.94 15.70
CA GLU A 115 -0.15 -10.21 16.70
C GLU A 115 -1.55 -10.17 16.06
N PHE A 116 -2.37 -11.17 16.36
CA PHE A 116 -3.78 -11.22 15.95
C PHE A 116 -4.61 -12.00 16.98
N ASP A 117 -5.52 -11.29 17.65
CA ASP A 117 -6.50 -11.83 18.60
C ASP A 117 -7.65 -12.52 17.85
N ILE A 118 -7.50 -13.83 17.61
CA ILE A 118 -8.51 -14.63 16.92
C ILE A 118 -9.82 -14.74 17.70
N GLU A 119 -9.78 -14.75 19.03
CA GLU A 119 -10.99 -14.88 19.84
C GLU A 119 -11.77 -13.56 19.87
N GLY A 120 -11.08 -12.43 19.98
CA GLY A 120 -11.63 -11.10 19.76
C GLY A 120 -12.26 -10.98 18.37
N PHE A 121 -11.56 -11.45 17.33
CA PHE A 121 -12.07 -11.47 15.95
C PHE A 121 -13.38 -12.27 15.82
N ARG A 122 -13.44 -13.48 16.40
CA ARG A 122 -14.66 -14.30 16.44
C ARG A 122 -15.82 -13.57 17.14
N ALA A 123 -15.53 -12.85 18.22
CA ALA A 123 -16.54 -12.12 18.98
C ALA A 123 -17.18 -10.96 18.18
N LEU A 124 -16.41 -10.32 17.29
CA LEU A 124 -16.89 -9.23 16.42
C LEU A 124 -17.90 -9.69 15.36
N LYS A 125 -17.86 -10.98 14.98
CA LYS A 125 -18.70 -11.57 13.91
C LYS A 125 -18.69 -10.75 12.60
N PRO A 126 -17.51 -10.44 12.04
CA PRO A 126 -17.44 -9.70 10.79
C PRO A 126 -17.94 -10.55 9.61
N ASP A 127 -18.48 -9.89 8.58
CA ASP A 127 -18.86 -10.52 7.32
C ASP A 127 -17.65 -10.82 6.43
N PHE A 128 -16.59 -10.01 6.54
CA PHE A 128 -15.35 -10.09 5.77
C PHE A 128 -14.15 -9.64 6.61
N ILE A 129 -12.96 -10.11 6.21
CA ILE A 129 -11.69 -9.51 6.58
C ILE A 129 -10.95 -9.11 5.31
N ILE A 130 -10.39 -7.90 5.28
CA ILE A 130 -9.57 -7.41 4.18
C ILE A 130 -8.13 -7.43 4.66
N MET A 131 -7.29 -8.21 3.98
CA MET A 131 -5.88 -8.33 4.30
C MET A 131 -5.02 -7.84 3.15
N HIS A 132 -3.99 -7.06 3.47
CA HIS A 132 -3.06 -6.60 2.46
C HIS A 132 -1.94 -7.61 2.25
N GLY A 133 -1.47 -7.66 1.02
CA GLY A 133 -0.42 -8.55 0.55
C GLY A 133 0.92 -7.86 0.37
N TYR A 134 2.00 -8.62 0.54
CA TYR A 134 3.35 -8.21 0.20
C TYR A 134 4.09 -9.41 -0.41
N ARG A 135 4.71 -9.21 -1.57
CA ARG A 135 5.32 -10.22 -2.44
C ARG A 135 4.49 -11.51 -2.56
N GLN A 136 3.23 -11.36 -3.00
CA GLN A 136 2.26 -12.46 -3.17
C GLN A 136 1.92 -13.27 -1.90
N ALA A 137 2.34 -12.80 -0.72
CA ALA A 137 1.97 -13.37 0.58
C ALA A 137 1.13 -12.38 1.39
N VAL A 138 0.41 -12.85 2.41
CA VAL A 138 -0.28 -11.96 3.35
C VAL A 138 0.77 -11.37 4.30
N TRP A 139 0.75 -10.04 4.47
CA TRP A 139 1.73 -9.38 5.33
C TRP A 139 1.51 -9.74 6.80
N GLY A 140 2.57 -10.24 7.44
CA GLY A 140 2.66 -10.48 8.88
C GLY A 140 1.79 -11.62 9.45
N LEU A 141 0.89 -12.22 8.65
CA LEU A 141 -0.12 -13.17 9.12
C LEU A 141 -0.35 -14.34 8.14
N ASP A 142 0.62 -14.66 7.30
CA ASP A 142 0.54 -15.72 6.29
C ASP A 142 0.19 -17.09 6.89
N ASP A 143 0.77 -17.42 8.05
CA ASP A 143 0.52 -18.66 8.79
C ASP A 143 -0.86 -18.71 9.47
N ARG A 144 -1.55 -17.56 9.59
CA ARG A 144 -2.87 -17.44 10.26
C ARG A 144 -4.05 -17.42 9.30
N VAL A 145 -3.85 -17.25 7.99
CA VAL A 145 -4.93 -17.08 7.00
C VAL A 145 -5.98 -18.19 7.11
N THR A 146 -5.55 -19.46 7.17
CA THR A 146 -6.49 -20.59 7.26
C THR A 146 -7.35 -20.55 8.53
N GLU A 147 -6.78 -20.15 9.67
CA GLU A 147 -7.52 -20.01 10.93
C GLU A 147 -8.56 -18.89 10.86
N ILE A 148 -8.17 -17.76 10.26
CA ILE A 148 -9.01 -16.57 10.08
C ILE A 148 -10.18 -16.88 9.14
N GLU A 149 -9.93 -17.50 7.99
CA GLU A 149 -10.97 -17.91 7.03
C GLU A 149 -11.95 -18.90 7.67
N ALA A 150 -11.44 -19.85 8.47
CA ALA A 150 -12.28 -20.78 9.22
C ALA A 150 -13.17 -20.08 10.27
N ALA A 151 -12.74 -18.93 10.81
CA ALA A 151 -13.52 -18.16 11.78
C ALA A 151 -14.72 -17.41 11.15
N ILE A 152 -14.62 -17.00 9.89
CA ILE A 152 -15.72 -16.33 9.15
C ILE A 152 -16.46 -17.26 8.16
N GLY A 153 -15.89 -18.43 7.86
CA GLY A 153 -16.43 -19.37 6.88
C GLY A 153 -16.38 -18.86 5.44
N LYS A 154 -15.46 -17.93 5.13
CA LYS A 154 -15.27 -17.31 3.82
C LYS A 154 -13.78 -17.05 3.58
N PRO A 155 -13.34 -17.00 2.32
CA PRO A 155 -11.99 -16.51 1.99
C PRO A 155 -11.80 -15.06 2.44
N ILE A 156 -10.55 -14.69 2.74
CA ILE A 156 -10.18 -13.30 2.96
C ILE A 156 -10.37 -12.48 1.68
N ILE A 157 -10.58 -11.16 1.79
CA ILE A 157 -10.43 -10.24 0.66
C ILE A 157 -8.96 -9.85 0.62
N TYR A 158 -8.22 -10.36 -0.37
CA TYR A 158 -6.79 -10.10 -0.51
C TYR A 158 -6.49 -8.90 -1.42
N ILE A 159 -5.89 -7.85 -0.87
CA ILE A 159 -5.44 -6.68 -1.63
C ILE A 159 -3.92 -6.72 -1.69
N ASP A 160 -3.40 -7.08 -2.86
CA ASP A 160 -1.97 -7.10 -3.06
C ASP A 160 -1.46 -5.68 -3.27
N ILE A 161 -0.74 -5.18 -2.26
CA ILE A 161 0.09 -3.97 -2.36
C ILE A 161 1.53 -4.36 -2.71
N SER A 162 1.78 -5.63 -3.08
CA SER A 162 3.11 -6.12 -3.35
C SER A 162 3.79 -5.39 -4.48
N LEU A 163 5.10 -5.43 -4.33
CA LEU A 163 6.06 -4.87 -5.24
C LEU A 163 6.29 -5.77 -6.46
N GLU A 164 5.73 -6.98 -6.47
CA GLU A 164 5.98 -8.00 -7.47
C GLU A 164 4.72 -8.24 -8.31
N GLY A 165 4.90 -8.39 -9.61
CA GLY A 165 3.77 -8.61 -10.53
C GLY A 165 3.21 -10.02 -10.44
N PRO A 166 2.02 -10.27 -11.01
CA PRO A 166 1.47 -11.63 -11.15
C PRO A 166 2.35 -12.56 -12.01
N GLU A 167 3.24 -11.97 -12.81
CA GLU A 167 4.24 -12.66 -13.64
C GLU A 167 5.44 -13.18 -12.82
N CYS A 168 5.57 -12.75 -11.54
CA CYS A 168 6.68 -13.10 -10.64
C CYS A 168 6.51 -14.49 -10.02
N LYS A 169 6.41 -15.50 -10.87
CA LYS A 169 6.37 -16.90 -10.44
C LYS A 169 7.78 -17.45 -10.40
N GLU A 170 8.08 -18.23 -9.36
CA GLU A 170 9.35 -18.95 -9.22
C GLU A 170 9.69 -19.68 -10.54
N GLY A 171 10.82 -19.33 -11.16
CA GLY A 171 11.26 -19.91 -12.43
C GLY A 171 10.79 -19.22 -13.72
N SER A 172 10.19 -18.02 -13.65
CA SER A 172 9.78 -17.24 -14.84
C SER A 172 10.96 -16.75 -15.71
N GLY A 173 12.16 -16.64 -15.13
CA GLY A 173 13.34 -16.12 -15.82
C GLY A 173 13.26 -14.62 -16.14
N GLU A 174 12.30 -13.90 -15.57
CA GLU A 174 12.26 -12.44 -15.59
C GLU A 174 13.12 -11.90 -14.45
N ASP A 175 14.08 -11.03 -14.77
CA ASP A 175 15.04 -10.48 -13.79
C ASP A 175 14.36 -9.55 -12.76
N ARG A 176 13.20 -8.94 -13.09
CA ARG A 176 12.38 -8.09 -12.22
C ARG A 176 10.92 -8.07 -12.65
N CYS A 177 9.99 -8.10 -11.70
CA CYS A 177 8.56 -8.13 -11.99
C CYS A 177 7.85 -6.87 -11.51
N TYR A 178 6.94 -6.37 -12.34
CA TYR A 178 6.19 -5.15 -12.04
C TYR A 178 4.85 -5.50 -11.36
N GLY A 179 4.81 -5.35 -10.03
CA GLY A 179 3.59 -5.15 -9.26
C GLY A 179 2.98 -3.76 -9.49
N LYS A 180 1.95 -3.44 -8.70
CA LYS A 180 1.12 -2.24 -8.89
C LYS A 180 1.83 -0.94 -8.53
N SER A 181 1.50 0.14 -9.22
CA SER A 181 1.81 1.49 -8.76
C SER A 181 0.81 1.99 -7.71
N LEU A 182 1.16 3.06 -7.00
CA LEU A 182 0.26 3.69 -6.04
C LEU A 182 -1.06 4.14 -6.68
N ILE A 183 -1.05 4.55 -7.95
CA ILE A 183 -2.28 4.94 -8.68
C ILE A 183 -3.22 3.74 -8.82
N GLU A 184 -2.68 2.56 -9.14
CA GLU A 184 -3.46 1.33 -9.28
C GLU A 184 -4.00 0.84 -7.93
N VAL A 185 -3.20 0.94 -6.86
CA VAL A 185 -3.63 0.61 -5.49
C VAL A 185 -4.77 1.53 -5.04
N ILE A 186 -4.65 2.84 -5.26
CA ILE A 186 -5.72 3.81 -4.96
C ILE A 186 -7.00 3.46 -5.73
N ALA A 187 -6.89 3.23 -7.05
CA ALA A 187 -8.04 2.87 -7.88
C ALA A 187 -8.71 1.57 -7.40
N GLN A 188 -7.94 0.59 -6.96
CA GLN A 188 -8.48 -0.66 -6.41
C GLN A 188 -9.23 -0.43 -5.09
N TYR A 189 -8.71 0.41 -4.18
CA TYR A 189 -9.42 0.76 -2.96
C TYR A 189 -10.74 1.49 -3.23
N GLU A 190 -10.82 2.31 -4.27
CA GLU A 190 -12.09 2.92 -4.69
C GLU A 190 -13.10 1.88 -5.17
N VAL A 191 -12.66 0.93 -6.00
CA VAL A 191 -13.51 -0.19 -6.45
C VAL A 191 -13.96 -1.04 -5.27
N LEU A 192 -13.07 -1.32 -4.32
CA LEU A 192 -13.38 -2.02 -3.09
C LEU A 192 -14.40 -1.26 -2.25
N ALA A 193 -14.22 0.05 -2.06
CA ALA A 193 -15.14 0.90 -1.28
C ALA A 193 -16.56 0.88 -1.86
N VAL A 194 -16.69 0.99 -3.19
CA VAL A 194 -17.97 0.84 -3.88
C VAL A 194 -18.57 -0.55 -3.63
N ALA A 195 -17.77 -1.62 -3.73
CA ALA A 195 -18.24 -2.98 -3.51
C ALA A 195 -18.68 -3.24 -2.06
N LEU A 196 -17.98 -2.64 -1.08
CA LEU A 196 -18.32 -2.63 0.34
C LEU A 196 -19.52 -1.73 0.65
N GLY A 197 -19.94 -0.87 -0.29
CA GLY A 197 -21.09 0.01 -0.08
C GLY A 197 -20.82 1.17 0.84
N ILE A 198 -19.57 1.61 0.87
CA ILE A 198 -19.16 2.83 1.55
C ILE A 198 -19.77 4.01 0.80
N ASP A 199 -20.34 4.96 1.54
CA ASP A 199 -20.92 6.18 0.98
C ASP A 199 -19.78 7.17 0.70
N ILE A 200 -19.19 7.09 -0.49
CA ILE A 200 -18.05 7.92 -0.88
C ILE A 200 -18.47 9.40 -0.92
N PRO A 201 -17.83 10.29 -0.14
CA PRO A 201 -18.22 11.69 -0.08
C PRO A 201 -17.84 12.42 -1.37
N ALA A 202 -18.63 13.43 -1.74
CA ALA A 202 -18.41 14.22 -2.95
C ALA A 202 -17.07 14.99 -2.95
N SER A 203 -16.44 15.18 -1.78
CA SER A 203 -15.09 15.75 -1.66
C SER A 203 -14.03 14.90 -2.36
N VAL A 204 -14.20 13.57 -2.41
CA VAL A 204 -13.26 12.68 -3.11
C VAL A 204 -13.18 13.00 -4.60
N ASP A 205 -14.28 13.44 -5.23
CA ASP A 205 -14.24 13.89 -6.62
C ASP A 205 -13.44 15.19 -6.81
N GLU A 206 -13.36 16.03 -5.79
CA GLU A 206 -12.47 17.18 -5.80
C GLU A 206 -11.01 16.77 -5.65
N ASP A 207 -10.71 15.86 -4.73
CA ASP A 207 -9.35 15.38 -4.52
C ASP A 207 -8.82 14.62 -5.74
N ARG A 208 -9.66 13.82 -6.40
CA ARG A 208 -9.33 13.22 -7.72
C ARG A 208 -8.95 14.27 -8.75
N ARG A 209 -9.74 15.34 -8.88
CA ARG A 209 -9.46 16.44 -9.82
C ARG A 209 -8.14 17.14 -9.49
N ARG A 210 -7.88 17.40 -8.21
CA ARG A 210 -6.61 17.99 -7.74
C ARG A 210 -5.44 17.07 -8.03
N LEU A 211 -5.57 15.77 -7.78
CA LEU A 211 -4.56 14.77 -8.10
C LEU A 211 -4.28 14.75 -9.62
N CYS A 212 -5.30 14.68 -10.47
CA CYS A 212 -5.12 14.73 -11.92
C CYS A 212 -4.40 16.00 -12.39
N GLN A 213 -4.75 17.17 -11.83
CA GLN A 213 -4.10 18.42 -12.16
C GLN A 213 -2.64 18.44 -11.70
N ALA A 214 -2.37 17.97 -10.48
CA ALA A 214 -1.01 17.86 -9.94
C ALA A 214 -0.16 16.89 -10.78
N SER A 215 -0.69 15.72 -11.14
CA SER A 215 -0.03 14.75 -12.01
C SER A 215 0.28 15.32 -13.39
N ALA A 216 -0.64 16.05 -14.02
CA ALA A 216 -0.40 16.68 -15.31
C ALA A 216 0.72 17.75 -15.24
N ASN A 217 0.71 18.56 -14.19
CA ASN A 217 1.76 19.57 -13.97
C ASN A 217 3.11 18.91 -13.67
N PHE A 218 3.12 17.84 -12.88
CA PHE A 218 4.32 17.05 -12.59
C PHE A 218 4.90 16.44 -13.87
N GLN A 219 4.07 15.83 -14.73
CA GLN A 219 4.50 15.26 -16.02
C GLN A 219 5.19 16.29 -16.92
N GLU A 220 4.66 17.52 -16.98
CA GLU A 220 5.28 18.60 -17.75
C GLU A 220 6.66 18.97 -17.20
N ILE A 221 6.75 19.16 -15.88
CA ILE A 221 7.99 19.52 -15.18
C ILE A 221 9.03 18.40 -15.30
N ALA A 222 8.61 17.15 -15.09
CA ALA A 222 9.47 15.97 -15.16
C ALA A 222 10.05 15.79 -16.57
N ARG A 223 9.23 15.99 -17.61
CA ARG A 223 9.69 16.00 -19.01
C ARG A 223 10.74 17.07 -19.26
N ASP A 224 10.49 18.31 -18.83
CA ASP A 224 11.43 19.42 -18.99
C ASP A 224 12.75 19.18 -18.23
N ALA A 225 12.67 18.65 -17.00
CA ALA A 225 13.83 18.21 -16.24
C ALA A 225 14.61 17.11 -16.98
N HIS A 226 13.92 16.10 -17.51
CA HIS A 226 14.54 15.03 -18.30
C HIS A 226 15.28 15.59 -19.52
N LEU A 227 14.67 16.53 -20.26
CA LEU A 227 15.26 17.17 -21.44
C LEU A 227 16.52 18.00 -21.11
N ARG A 228 16.61 18.53 -19.89
CA ARG A 228 17.83 19.17 -19.36
C ARG A 228 18.88 18.19 -18.83
N GLY A 229 18.63 16.89 -18.91
CA GLY A 229 19.56 15.86 -18.42
C GLY A 229 19.45 15.58 -16.92
N VAL A 230 18.41 16.09 -16.23
CA VAL A 230 18.16 15.76 -14.81
C VAL A 230 17.68 14.32 -14.70
N ARG A 231 18.20 13.60 -13.71
CA ARG A 231 17.80 12.24 -13.33
C ARG A 231 17.64 12.17 -11.81
N ALA A 232 16.78 11.30 -11.33
CA ALA A 232 16.55 11.09 -9.90
C ALA A 232 16.97 9.67 -9.49
N LEU A 233 17.60 9.53 -8.34
CA LEU A 233 17.95 8.25 -7.74
C LEU A 233 17.27 8.18 -6.38
N ALA A 234 16.48 7.15 -6.16
CA ALA A 234 15.83 6.93 -4.87
C ALA A 234 16.82 6.23 -3.93
N ALA A 235 16.95 6.77 -2.72
CA ALA A 235 17.85 6.22 -1.72
C ALA A 235 17.31 6.44 -0.31
N TYR A 236 17.59 5.50 0.57
CA TYR A 236 17.37 5.60 2.00
C TYR A 236 18.72 5.65 2.71
N PHE A 237 18.90 6.65 3.56
CA PHE A 237 20.11 6.83 4.35
C PHE A 237 19.75 6.82 5.83
N SER A 238 20.16 5.79 6.56
CA SER A 238 20.00 5.78 8.02
C SER A 238 20.94 6.80 8.66
N PRO A 239 20.47 7.61 9.62
CA PRO A 239 21.35 8.46 10.40
C PRO A 239 22.34 7.58 11.22
N PRO A 240 23.57 8.05 11.45
CA PRO A 240 24.55 7.28 12.23
C PRO A 240 24.08 7.16 13.69
N GLU A 241 23.77 5.95 14.13
CA GLU A 241 23.56 5.67 15.56
C GLU A 241 24.92 5.57 16.28
N GLY A 242 25.11 6.35 17.35
CA GLY A 242 26.23 6.15 18.28
C GLY A 242 27.63 6.52 17.79
N GLY A 243 27.76 7.17 16.62
CA GLY A 243 29.07 7.52 16.05
C GLY A 243 29.75 6.38 15.29
N ASP A 244 29.07 5.24 15.15
CA ASP A 244 29.39 4.25 14.13
C ASP A 244 28.49 4.49 12.92
N PHE A 245 29.05 4.40 11.72
CA PHE A 245 28.29 4.33 10.48
C PHE A 245 27.60 2.96 10.38
N GLY A 246 26.70 2.65 11.31
CA GLY A 246 25.92 1.43 11.25
C GLY A 246 24.76 1.59 10.26
N THR A 247 24.59 0.77 9.22
CA THR A 247 25.55 0.05 8.34
C THR A 247 24.86 -0.18 6.99
N LEU A 248 23.76 0.53 6.71
CA LEU A 248 22.78 0.14 5.71
C LEU A 248 22.18 1.42 5.09
N ASN A 249 22.86 1.90 4.06
CA ASN A 249 22.31 2.86 3.12
C ASN A 249 21.90 2.08 1.88
N TYR A 250 20.81 2.51 1.27
CA TYR A 250 20.18 1.72 0.25
C TYR A 250 19.78 2.54 -0.96
N PHE A 251 19.98 1.99 -2.14
CA PHE A 251 19.34 2.49 -3.36
C PHE A 251 18.10 1.66 -3.66
N ALA A 252 16.97 2.33 -3.90
CA ALA A 252 15.73 1.68 -4.27
C ALA A 252 15.62 1.57 -5.79
N ASN A 253 15.13 0.42 -6.25
CA ASN A 253 14.72 0.27 -7.63
C ASN A 253 13.28 0.75 -7.82
N PRO A 254 12.98 1.52 -8.88
CA PRO A 254 11.60 1.90 -9.15
C PRO A 254 10.62 0.72 -9.24
N PRO A 255 10.95 -0.41 -9.91
CA PRO A 255 10.08 -1.58 -9.98
C PRO A 255 9.88 -2.32 -8.65
N ASP A 256 10.53 -1.90 -7.57
CA ASP A 256 10.40 -2.50 -6.24
C ASP A 256 9.63 -1.59 -5.28
N ASP A 257 9.08 -0.46 -5.72
CA ASP A 257 8.31 0.43 -4.85
C ASP A 257 7.11 1.02 -5.58
N LEU A 258 5.94 1.00 -4.95
CA LEU A 258 4.69 1.47 -5.57
C LEU A 258 4.66 3.00 -5.79
N VAL A 259 5.36 3.76 -4.93
CA VAL A 259 5.48 5.23 -5.05
C VAL A 259 6.47 5.57 -6.16
N LEU A 260 7.62 4.91 -6.19
CA LEU A 260 8.61 5.11 -7.26
C LEU A 260 8.05 4.71 -8.63
N ARG A 261 7.29 3.61 -8.71
CA ARG A 261 6.50 3.27 -9.92
C ARG A 261 5.57 4.38 -10.32
N MET A 262 4.76 4.90 -9.39
CA MET A 262 3.87 6.03 -9.70
C MET A 262 4.67 7.23 -10.24
N LEU A 263 5.80 7.57 -9.62
CA LEU A 263 6.62 8.68 -10.09
C LEU A 263 7.19 8.43 -11.49
N GLU A 264 7.61 7.20 -11.78
CA GLU A 264 8.07 6.77 -13.11
C GLU A 264 6.95 6.83 -14.16
N GLU A 265 5.76 6.32 -13.84
CA GLU A 265 4.56 6.41 -14.69
C GLU A 265 4.16 7.87 -14.97
N LEU A 266 4.39 8.76 -14.01
CA LEU A 266 4.23 10.20 -14.15
C LEU A 266 5.41 10.89 -14.86
N GLY A 267 6.38 10.12 -15.37
CA GLY A 267 7.47 10.60 -16.22
C GLY A 267 8.70 11.12 -15.48
N LEU A 268 8.79 10.90 -14.16
CA LEU A 268 10.02 11.21 -13.42
C LEU A 268 11.15 10.30 -13.96
N PRO A 269 12.29 10.88 -14.37
CA PRO A 269 13.36 10.08 -14.94
C PRO A 269 14.21 9.44 -13.84
N LEU A 270 13.68 8.35 -13.28
CA LEU A 270 14.32 7.58 -12.24
C LEU A 270 15.46 6.72 -12.80
N LEU A 271 16.56 6.66 -12.05
CA LEU A 271 17.66 5.75 -12.31
C LEU A 271 17.31 4.39 -11.74
N HIS A 272 17.37 3.38 -12.60
CA HIS A 272 17.28 1.98 -12.20
C HIS A 272 18.67 1.51 -11.82
N VAL A 273 18.82 1.05 -10.60
CA VAL A 273 20.06 0.43 -10.14
C VAL A 273 20.09 -1.04 -10.54
N SER A 274 21.26 -1.61 -10.75
CA SER A 274 21.43 -3.03 -11.06
C SER A 274 22.62 -3.57 -10.30
N CYS A 275 22.41 -4.55 -9.43
CA CYS A 275 23.50 -5.27 -8.75
C CYS A 275 24.15 -6.34 -9.64
N ASN A 276 24.53 -5.91 -10.85
CA ASN A 276 25.53 -6.57 -11.66
C ASN A 276 26.82 -5.76 -11.57
N SER A 277 27.49 -5.79 -10.42
CA SER A 277 28.93 -5.52 -10.38
C SER A 277 29.60 -6.46 -11.38
N PRO A 278 30.50 -5.99 -12.28
CA PRO A 278 31.21 -6.88 -13.18
C PRO A 278 32.03 -7.93 -12.38
N GLY A 279 31.51 -9.15 -12.28
CA GLY A 279 32.19 -10.27 -11.62
C GLY A 279 31.51 -10.88 -10.39
N GLU A 280 30.35 -10.38 -9.95
CA GLU A 280 29.57 -10.99 -8.86
C GLU A 280 28.33 -11.71 -9.42
N GLU A 281 28.22 -13.01 -9.16
CA GLU A 281 27.03 -13.81 -9.46
C GLU A 281 26.00 -13.63 -8.34
N GLY A 282 25.17 -12.59 -8.45
CA GLY A 282 23.96 -12.43 -7.66
C GLY A 282 23.97 -11.27 -6.67
N CYS A 283 22.80 -10.64 -6.52
CA CYS A 283 22.54 -9.72 -5.43
C CYS A 283 22.35 -10.54 -4.14
N ASP A 284 23.35 -10.56 -3.25
CA ASP A 284 23.25 -11.30 -1.97
C ASP A 284 22.15 -10.77 -1.03
N SER A 285 21.60 -9.57 -1.32
CA SER A 285 20.48 -8.98 -0.60
C SER A 285 19.20 -9.08 -1.43
N GLY A 286 18.42 -10.14 -1.21
CA GLY A 286 17.06 -10.33 -1.75
C GLY A 286 16.01 -9.34 -1.20
N TYR A 287 16.42 -8.13 -0.82
CA TYR A 287 15.59 -7.09 -0.25
C TYR A 287 15.60 -5.85 -1.15
N PHE A 288 14.56 -5.02 -1.00
CA PHE A 288 14.16 -3.77 -1.70
C PHE A 288 15.28 -2.76 -2.06
N TRP A 289 16.51 -3.01 -1.65
CA TRP A 289 17.50 -2.04 -1.28
C TRP A 289 18.91 -2.56 -1.61
N GLU A 290 19.62 -1.91 -2.53
CA GLU A 290 21.06 -2.20 -2.70
C GLU A 290 21.83 -1.65 -1.51
N SER A 291 22.32 -2.50 -0.61
CA SER A 291 23.20 -2.04 0.47
C SER A 291 24.56 -1.65 -0.10
N ILE A 292 24.88 -0.36 -0.09
CA ILE A 292 26.26 0.07 -0.29
C ILE A 292 26.82 0.46 1.08
N SER A 293 27.93 -0.16 1.47
CA SER A 293 28.66 0.28 2.65
C SER A 293 29.06 1.75 2.45
N THR A 294 28.71 2.62 3.39
CA THR A 294 29.11 4.04 3.38
C THR A 294 30.63 4.20 3.19
N GLN A 295 31.40 3.22 3.69
CA GLN A 295 32.84 3.14 3.58
C GLN A 295 33.32 2.91 2.13
N GLU A 296 32.56 2.20 1.31
CA GLU A 296 32.95 1.93 -0.10
C GLU A 296 32.69 3.14 -1.00
N PHE A 297 31.66 3.94 -0.71
CA PHE A 297 31.27 5.07 -1.57
C PHE A 297 31.87 6.42 -1.16
N PHE A 298 32.08 6.65 0.15
CA PHE A 298 32.50 7.95 0.69
C PHE A 298 33.92 8.00 1.26
N ASN A 299 34.72 6.92 1.13
CA ASN A 299 36.14 6.96 1.47
C ASN A 299 36.93 7.84 0.48
N ASN A 300 37.12 9.10 0.87
CA ASN A 300 38.39 9.82 0.66
C ASN A 300 39.07 9.99 2.02
#